data_AF-A0A821I3E3-F1
#
_entry.id   AF-A0A821I3E3-F1
#
_cell.length_a   1.000
_cell.length_b   1.000
_cell.length_c   1.000
_cell.angle_alpha   90.00
_cell.angle_beta   90.00
_cell.angle_gamma   90.00
#
_symmetry.space_group_name_H-M   'P 1'
#
loop_
_entity.id
_entity.type
_entity.pdbx_description
1 polymer ?
#
loop_
_entity_poly.entity_id
_entity_poly.type
_entity_poly.pdbx_seq_one_letter_code
_entity_poly.pdbx_strand_id
1 'polypeptide(L)'
;MSSSSSSCCKKGPGYASPLEAMQNGPREKILYVAMIPCQEDQPNYLATIDVDPTSHSYQQVINRLYVPNVNDELHHFGWNACSSCHDDCSRQRRFLVLGALKSSRIYIVDTSDETKPSLYNIFSRGPFCIAS
;
A
#
# COMPACT_ATOMS: atom_id res chain seq x y z
N MET A 1 -26.18 4.15 -40.69
CA MET A 1 -24.91 4.09 -39.93
C MET A 1 -25.12 4.80 -38.61
N SER A 2 -25.25 4.06 -37.52
CA SER A 2 -25.00 4.51 -36.15
C SER A 2 -25.23 3.30 -35.24
N SER A 3 -24.19 2.50 -35.06
CA SER A 3 -24.13 1.46 -34.03
C SER A 3 -23.35 2.04 -32.86
N SER A 4 -24.07 2.21 -31.76
CA SER A 4 -23.61 2.59 -30.43
C SER A 4 -22.46 1.72 -29.93
N SER A 5 -21.42 2.34 -29.36
CA SER A 5 -20.60 1.71 -28.31
C SER A 5 -20.18 2.76 -27.29
N SER A 6 -20.83 2.72 -26.15
CA SER A 6 -20.50 3.42 -24.90
C SER A 6 -19.06 3.12 -24.45
N SER A 7 -18.11 4.04 -24.62
CA SER A 7 -16.77 3.88 -24.04
C SER A 7 -16.76 4.37 -22.58
N CYS A 8 -17.39 3.59 -21.70
CA CYS A 8 -17.32 3.77 -20.25
C CYS A 8 -16.04 3.13 -19.69
N CYS A 9 -14.86 3.54 -20.18
CA CYS A 9 -13.59 2.94 -19.75
C CYS A 9 -12.87 3.85 -18.76
N LYS A 10 -13.20 3.72 -17.46
CA LYS A 10 -12.30 4.16 -16.38
C LYS A 10 -11.13 3.18 -16.34
N LYS A 11 -10.09 3.41 -17.13
CA LYS A 11 -8.90 2.55 -17.23
C LYS A 11 -8.46 2.05 -15.83
N GLY A 12 -8.10 0.77 -15.73
CA GLY A 12 -7.57 0.14 -14.52
C GLY A 12 -6.31 0.84 -13.98
N PRO A 13 -5.80 0.46 -12.79
CA PRO A 13 -4.71 1.18 -12.15
C PRO A 13 -3.40 1.10 -12.95
N GLY A 14 -2.62 2.19 -12.93
CA GLY A 14 -1.28 2.24 -13.50
C GLY A 14 -1.26 2.53 -15.01
N TYR A 15 -0.21 2.05 -15.69
CA TYR A 15 0.16 2.43 -17.05
C TYR A 15 0.44 1.18 -17.90
N ALA A 16 0.26 1.25 -19.22
CA ALA A 16 0.44 0.12 -20.12
C ALA A 16 1.91 -0.28 -20.30
N SER A 17 2.83 0.64 -20.08
CA SER A 17 4.28 0.42 -20.26
C SER A 17 5.14 1.24 -19.30
N PRO A 18 6.41 0.85 -19.09
CA PRO A 18 7.36 1.67 -18.34
C PRO A 18 7.55 3.08 -18.92
N LEU A 19 7.59 3.21 -20.26
CA LEU A 19 7.76 4.51 -20.91
C LEU A 19 6.57 5.44 -20.63
N GLU A 20 5.36 4.92 -20.69
CA GLU A 20 4.15 5.69 -20.36
C GLU A 20 4.15 6.10 -18.88
N ALA A 21 4.56 5.20 -17.97
CA ALA A 21 4.68 5.52 -16.54
C ALA A 21 5.69 6.64 -16.28
N MET A 22 6.81 6.68 -17.01
CA MET A 22 7.82 7.73 -16.89
C MET A 22 7.34 9.07 -17.44
N GLN A 23 6.59 9.07 -18.54
CA GLN A 23 6.16 10.30 -19.22
C GLN A 23 4.91 10.93 -18.59
N ASN A 24 3.97 10.09 -18.17
CA ASN A 24 2.63 10.53 -17.73
C ASN A 24 2.39 10.34 -16.24
N GLY A 25 3.33 9.69 -15.52
CA GLY A 25 3.22 9.51 -14.09
C GLY A 25 3.37 10.83 -13.34
N PRO A 26 2.45 11.18 -12.42
CA PRO A 26 2.65 12.34 -11.58
C PRO A 26 3.81 12.07 -10.63
N ARG A 27 4.55 13.13 -10.28
CA ARG A 27 5.54 13.05 -9.21
C ARG A 27 4.83 12.71 -7.89
N GLU A 28 5.39 11.76 -7.15
CA GLU A 28 4.89 11.36 -5.85
C GLU A 28 4.96 12.51 -4.84
N LYS A 29 3.93 12.59 -3.99
CA LYS A 29 3.85 13.57 -2.90
C LYS A 29 3.96 12.92 -1.53
N ILE A 30 3.77 11.61 -1.45
CA ILE A 30 3.78 10.83 -0.23
C ILE A 30 4.65 9.59 -0.43
N LEU A 31 5.45 9.26 0.59
CA LEU A 31 6.15 7.99 0.70
C LEU A 31 5.66 7.22 1.93
N TYR A 32 5.48 5.90 1.76
CA TYR A 32 5.23 4.98 2.86
C TYR A 32 6.52 4.22 3.17
N VAL A 33 6.92 4.17 4.43
CA VAL A 33 8.16 3.49 4.86
C VAL A 33 7.84 2.58 6.04
N ALA A 34 8.20 1.31 5.92
CA ALA A 34 8.11 0.37 7.03
C ALA A 34 9.24 0.68 8.03
N MET A 35 8.87 0.90 9.29
CA MET A 35 9.78 1.25 10.35
C MET A 35 9.86 0.11 11.37
N ILE A 36 11.07 -0.37 11.59
CA ILE A 36 11.39 -1.41 12.56
C ILE A 36 12.12 -0.72 13.74
N PRO A 37 11.49 -0.60 14.92
CA PRO A 37 12.13 -0.01 16.08
C PRO A 37 13.28 -0.89 16.58
N CYS A 38 14.30 -0.27 17.18
CA CYS A 38 15.44 -0.99 17.76
C CYS A 38 15.07 -1.77 19.03
N GLN A 39 13.96 -1.41 19.69
CA GLN A 39 13.48 -2.06 20.91
C GLN A 39 12.49 -3.16 20.52
N GLU A 40 12.71 -4.38 21.01
CA GLU A 40 11.93 -5.57 20.65
C GLU A 40 10.48 -5.55 21.19
N ASP A 41 10.23 -4.76 22.22
CA ASP A 41 8.91 -4.58 22.84
C ASP A 41 8.07 -3.47 22.17
N GLN A 42 8.59 -2.81 21.14
CA GLN A 42 7.84 -1.82 20.37
C GLN A 42 7.26 -2.41 19.09
N PRO A 43 5.97 -2.16 18.79
CA PRO A 43 5.40 -2.57 17.53
C PRO A 43 6.05 -1.83 16.37
N ASN A 44 6.15 -2.51 15.23
CA ASN A 44 6.55 -1.86 13.99
C ASN A 44 5.48 -0.84 13.57
N TYR A 45 5.82 0.08 12.68
CA TYR A 45 4.84 1.02 12.17
C TYR A 45 5.11 1.40 10.71
N LEU A 46 4.07 1.83 10.03
CA LEU A 46 4.17 2.43 8.71
C LEU A 46 4.25 3.96 8.89
N ALA A 47 5.40 4.53 8.53
CA ALA A 47 5.57 5.98 8.45
C ALA A 47 5.00 6.49 7.12
N THR A 48 4.22 7.57 7.20
CA THR A 48 3.79 8.36 6.04
C THR A 48 4.62 9.63 6.02
N ILE A 49 5.39 9.83 4.95
CA ILE A 49 6.33 10.94 4.78
C ILE A 49 5.83 11.83 3.66
N ASP A 50 5.75 13.13 3.93
CA ASP A 50 5.44 14.13 2.92
C ASP A 50 6.70 14.50 2.13
N VAL A 51 6.64 14.34 0.81
CA VAL A 51 7.72 14.63 -0.12
C VAL A 51 7.32 15.63 -1.20
N ASP A 52 6.20 16.35 -1.03
CA ASP A 52 5.83 17.47 -1.88
C ASP A 52 6.65 18.72 -1.51
N PRO A 53 7.54 19.24 -2.39
CA PRO A 53 8.36 20.42 -2.09
C PRO A 53 7.56 21.70 -1.84
N THR A 54 6.28 21.71 -2.22
CA THR A 54 5.38 22.86 -2.02
C THR A 54 4.61 22.80 -0.70
N SER A 55 4.67 21.67 0.02
CA SER A 55 3.98 21.45 1.27
C SER A 55 4.70 22.07 2.46
N HIS A 56 3.94 22.55 3.46
CA HIS A 56 4.50 23.05 4.72
C HIS A 56 5.17 21.93 5.57
N SER A 57 4.79 20.68 5.35
CA SER A 57 5.36 19.50 6.02
C SER A 57 6.36 18.73 5.17
N TYR A 58 6.90 19.35 4.11
CA TYR A 58 7.92 18.72 3.26
C TYR A 58 9.08 18.13 4.08
N GLN A 59 9.44 16.88 3.78
CA GLN A 59 10.48 16.08 4.46
C GLN A 59 10.15 15.70 5.91
N GLN A 60 8.87 15.68 6.28
CA GLN A 60 8.44 15.29 7.63
C GLN A 60 7.61 14.01 7.61
N VAL A 61 7.68 13.27 8.73
CA VAL A 61 6.75 12.16 9.01
C VAL A 61 5.43 12.75 9.48
N ILE A 62 4.42 12.74 8.61
CA ILE A 62 3.11 13.33 8.86
C ILE A 62 2.13 12.35 9.55
N ASN A 63 2.37 11.05 9.45
CA ASN A 63 1.57 10.03 10.14
C ASN A 63 2.40 8.79 10.49
N ARG A 64 2.02 8.12 11.59
CA ARG A 64 2.59 6.84 12.04
C ARG A 64 1.46 5.87 12.34
N LEU A 65 1.31 4.83 11.51
CA LEU A 65 0.37 3.74 11.75
C LEU A 65 1.09 2.56 12.41
N TYR A 66 0.97 2.44 13.72
CA TYR A 66 1.50 1.31 14.47
C TYR A 66 0.68 0.05 14.20
N VAL A 67 1.35 -1.08 13.95
CA VAL A 67 0.68 -2.38 13.92
C VAL A 67 0.41 -2.86 15.36
N PRO A 68 -0.64 -3.64 15.60
CA PRO A 68 -1.05 -3.98 16.97
C PRO A 68 -0.15 -5.04 17.64
N ASN A 69 0.71 -5.73 16.91
CA ASN A 69 1.56 -6.80 17.46
C ASN A 69 3.04 -6.37 17.48
N VAL A 70 3.78 -6.95 18.43
CA VAL A 70 5.25 -6.86 18.50
C VAL A 70 5.90 -8.05 17.80
N ASN A 71 7.22 -7.99 17.58
CA ASN A 71 8.01 -9.08 17.00
C ASN A 71 7.56 -9.54 15.59
N ASP A 72 7.03 -8.63 14.78
CA ASP A 72 6.59 -8.93 13.40
C ASP A 72 7.70 -8.81 12.35
N GLU A 73 8.56 -7.79 12.47
CA GLU A 73 9.54 -7.39 11.45
C GLU A 73 8.90 -7.12 10.08
N LEU A 74 8.28 -5.94 9.95
CA LEU A 74 7.79 -5.41 8.66
C LEU A 74 8.98 -5.09 7.76
N HIS A 75 9.18 -5.90 6.71
CA HIS A 75 10.38 -5.83 5.89
C HIS A 75 10.09 -5.35 4.45
N HIS A 76 9.24 -6.08 3.73
CA HIS A 76 8.78 -5.71 2.40
C HIS A 76 7.26 -5.66 2.35
N PHE A 77 6.73 -4.75 1.53
CA PHE A 77 5.31 -4.61 1.31
C PHE A 77 5.05 -4.09 -0.10
N GLY A 78 3.81 -4.22 -0.57
CA GLY A 78 3.43 -3.79 -1.91
C GLY A 78 1.95 -3.43 -2.00
N TRP A 79 1.53 -3.00 -3.17
CA TRP A 79 0.15 -2.65 -3.45
C TRP A 79 -0.71 -3.88 -3.79
N ASN A 80 -1.98 -3.85 -3.42
CA ASN A 80 -2.96 -4.87 -3.81
C ASN A 80 -3.21 -4.95 -5.33
N ALA A 81 -3.02 -3.84 -6.05
CA ALA A 81 -3.13 -3.75 -7.50
C ALA A 81 -2.17 -2.69 -8.06
N CYS A 82 -1.63 -2.94 -9.24
CA CYS A 82 -0.68 -2.05 -9.92
C CYS A 82 -0.89 -2.11 -11.44
N SER A 83 0.10 -1.64 -12.21
CA SER A 83 0.04 -1.62 -13.68
C SER A 83 -0.16 -3.00 -14.32
N SER A 84 0.05 -4.11 -13.60
CA SER A 84 -0.31 -5.44 -14.11
C SER A 84 -1.82 -5.63 -14.29
N CYS A 85 -2.63 -4.79 -13.65
CA CYS A 85 -4.08 -4.73 -13.80
C CYS A 85 -4.51 -3.56 -14.73
N HIS A 86 -3.61 -3.06 -15.58
CA HIS A 86 -3.95 -2.04 -16.57
C HIS A 86 -5.17 -2.51 -17.41
N ASP A 87 -6.07 -1.58 -17.72
CA ASP A 87 -7.38 -1.83 -18.37
C ASP A 87 -8.42 -2.65 -17.58
N ASP A 88 -8.09 -3.22 -16.42
CA ASP A 88 -9.10 -3.83 -15.53
C ASP A 88 -9.73 -2.77 -14.60
N CYS A 89 -10.87 -2.24 -15.05
CA CYS A 89 -11.63 -1.22 -14.34
C CYS A 89 -12.21 -1.69 -12.99
N SER A 90 -12.25 -3.00 -12.73
CA SER A 90 -12.73 -3.58 -11.47
C SER A 90 -11.68 -3.52 -10.35
N ARG A 91 -10.43 -3.16 -10.68
CA ARG A 91 -9.31 -3.12 -9.75
C ARG A 91 -8.96 -1.68 -9.38
N GLN A 92 -8.41 -1.52 -8.18
CA GLN A 92 -7.94 -0.24 -7.67
C GLN A 92 -6.68 -0.42 -6.83
N ARG A 93 -5.68 0.44 -7.05
CA ARG A 93 -4.55 0.61 -6.13
C ARG A 93 -5.04 1.39 -4.91
N ARG A 94 -5.25 0.71 -3.78
CA ARG A 94 -5.82 1.31 -2.56
C ARG A 94 -5.23 0.72 -1.28
N PHE A 95 -4.90 -0.56 -1.28
CA PHE A 95 -4.42 -1.22 -0.08
C PHE A 95 -2.93 -1.53 -0.19
N LEU A 96 -2.20 -1.24 0.88
CA LEU A 96 -0.87 -1.77 1.10
C LEU A 96 -0.99 -3.13 1.80
N VAL A 97 -0.24 -4.11 1.31
CA VAL A 97 -0.15 -5.47 1.84
C VAL A 97 1.22 -5.61 2.50
N LEU A 98 1.25 -5.55 3.82
CA LEU A 98 2.49 -5.57 4.60
C LEU A 98 2.70 -6.96 5.20
N GLY A 99 3.77 -7.64 4.75
CA GLY A 99 4.19 -8.92 5.30
C GLY A 99 5.09 -8.73 6.52
N ALA A 100 4.76 -9.45 7.60
CA ALA A 100 5.60 -9.55 8.79
C ALA A 100 6.51 -10.79 8.68
N LEU A 101 7.82 -10.57 8.55
CA LEU A 101 8.79 -11.63 8.28
C LEU A 101 8.88 -12.65 9.43
N LYS A 102 8.92 -12.19 10.69
CA LYS A 102 9.09 -13.07 11.85
C LYS A 102 7.82 -13.84 12.21
N SER A 103 6.65 -13.23 12.03
CA SER A 103 5.39 -13.79 12.53
C SER A 103 4.51 -14.45 11.48
N SER A 104 4.81 -14.25 10.19
CA SER A 104 3.94 -14.65 9.08
C SER A 104 2.56 -13.95 9.08
N ARG A 105 2.37 -12.86 9.83
CA ARG A 105 1.14 -12.05 9.73
C ARG A 105 1.15 -11.20 8.46
N ILE A 106 -0.04 -10.91 7.95
CA ILE A 106 -0.23 -9.98 6.84
C ILE A 106 -1.17 -8.88 7.31
N TYR A 107 -0.71 -7.64 7.24
CA TYR A 107 -1.50 -6.46 7.52
C TYR A 107 -1.99 -5.84 6.21
N ILE A 108 -3.29 -5.59 6.13
CA ILE A 108 -3.91 -4.85 5.03
C ILE A 108 -4.15 -3.44 5.53
N VAL A 109 -3.54 -2.46 4.88
CA VAL A 109 -3.64 -1.04 5.24
C VAL A 109 -4.36 -0.30 4.13
N ASP A 110 -5.43 0.41 4.47
CA ASP A 110 -6.21 1.25 3.56
C ASP A 110 -5.56 2.63 3.42
N THR A 111 -5.30 3.06 2.19
CA THR A 111 -4.75 4.37 1.85
C THR A 111 -5.75 5.24 1.10
N SER A 112 -7.07 5.07 1.32
CA SER A 112 -8.08 5.98 0.77
C SER A 112 -7.87 7.44 1.19
N ASP A 113 -7.30 7.64 2.39
CA ASP A 113 -6.61 8.87 2.78
C ASP A 113 -5.11 8.60 2.71
N GLU A 114 -4.43 9.19 1.72
CA GLU A 114 -3.00 8.98 1.50
C GLU A 114 -2.14 9.56 2.64
N THR A 115 -2.63 10.59 3.34
CA THR A 115 -1.87 11.25 4.41
C THR A 115 -2.02 10.55 5.75
N LYS A 116 -3.10 9.77 5.91
CA LYS A 116 -3.42 9.05 7.15
C LYS A 116 -3.95 7.63 6.87
N PRO A 117 -3.07 6.70 6.42
CA PRO A 117 -3.45 5.31 6.24
C PRO A 117 -4.00 4.67 7.52
N SER A 118 -4.89 3.69 7.37
CA SER A 118 -5.53 3.00 8.49
C SER A 118 -5.48 1.49 8.33
N LEU A 119 -5.46 0.76 9.43
CA LEU A 119 -5.47 -0.70 9.41
C LEU A 119 -6.86 -1.21 9.00
N TYR A 120 -6.92 -1.96 7.90
CA TYR A 120 -8.16 -2.53 7.35
C TYR A 120 -8.40 -3.96 7.83
N ASN A 121 -7.37 -4.81 7.78
CA ASN A 121 -7.49 -6.21 8.19
C ASN A 121 -6.14 -6.80 8.61
N ILE A 122 -6.19 -7.91 9.35
CA ILE A 122 -5.02 -8.68 9.78
C ILE A 122 -5.29 -10.16 9.47
N PHE A 123 -4.41 -10.78 8.70
CA PHE A 123 -4.39 -12.23 8.55
C PHE A 123 -3.26 -12.81 9.39
N SER A 124 -3.59 -13.79 10.22
CA SER A 124 -2.65 -14.55 11.03
C SER A 124 -2.76 -16.03 10.68
N ARG A 125 -1.71 -16.77 11.01
CA ARG A 125 -1.76 -18.23 10.94
C ARG A 125 -2.84 -18.73 11.92
N GLY A 126 -3.82 -19.47 11.41
CA GLY A 126 -4.70 -20.27 12.26
C GLY A 126 -3.90 -21.37 12.98
N PRO A 127 -4.48 -22.03 13.99
CA PRO A 127 -3.86 -23.21 14.58
C PRO A 127 -3.57 -24.21 13.47
N PHE A 128 -2.33 -24.69 13.41
CA PHE A 128 -1.96 -25.83 12.58
C PHE A 128 -2.74 -27.04 13.09
N CYS A 129 -3.87 -27.36 12.48
CA CYS A 129 -4.43 -28.69 12.57
C CYS A 129 -3.52 -29.59 11.73
N ILE A 130 -2.46 -30.11 12.34
CA ILE A 130 -1.80 -31.30 11.82
C ILE A 130 -2.82 -32.41 12.02
N ALA A 131 -3.47 -32.84 10.93
CA ALA A 131 -4.23 -34.08 10.95
C ALA A 131 -3.23 -35.20 11.24
N SER A 132 -3.23 -35.67 12.50
CA SER A 132 -2.59 -36.90 12.94
C SER A 132 -3.32 -38.11 12.38
#